data_AF-A0A420VS92-F1
#
_entry.id   AF-A0A420VS92-F1
#
_cell.length_a   1.000
_cell.length_b   1.000
_cell.length_c   1.000
_cell.angle_alpha   90.00
_cell.angle_beta   90.00
_cell.angle_gamma   90.00
#
_symmetry.space_group_name_H-M   'P 1'
#
loop_
_entity.id
_entity.type
_entity.pdbx_description
1 polymer ?
#
loop_
_entity_poly.entity_id
_entity_poly.type
_entity_poly.pdbx_seq_one_letter_code
_entity_poly.pdbx_strand_id
1 'polypeptide(L)'
;MNAKVSKKKSGRIKGLLLALCLLCVSALCCCTFSSCKKAENASELPEGEFGNHPRSTVPDELVGYWIAGVSSISNFWGYDGVYKGPANEIAVGYMFYKDGRAKEYFYYTSTSTYCRTQVLGYKEGTVKIDPANKTLEMFYASGNYRGFNSCGSSNPPGFGETKKYTAAELYPNKKMVLKDWTIKENNGKKVLEVPLGGGEVQRYVKSTEPQK
;
A
#
# COMPACT_ATOMS: atom_id res chain seq x y z
N MET A 1 26.42 17.36 -74.57
CA MET A 1 25.37 18.31 -74.97
C MET A 1 25.29 19.43 -73.94
N ASN A 2 25.38 20.66 -74.43
CA ASN A 2 25.06 21.97 -73.82
C ASN A 2 25.76 22.43 -72.54
N ALA A 3 26.76 23.27 -72.80
CA ALA A 3 27.29 24.27 -71.90
C ALA A 3 26.57 25.63 -72.08
N LYS A 4 26.85 26.52 -71.12
CA LYS A 4 26.93 28.00 -71.18
C LYS A 4 25.72 28.83 -70.69
N VAL A 5 25.89 29.60 -69.61
CA VAL A 5 26.22 31.08 -69.55
C VAL A 5 24.90 31.87 -69.34
N SER A 6 24.73 32.94 -68.55
CA SER A 6 25.54 34.09 -68.11
C SER A 6 24.81 34.90 -67.02
N LYS A 7 25.59 35.42 -66.06
CA LYS A 7 25.72 36.84 -65.62
C LYS A 7 24.55 37.73 -65.13
N LYS A 8 24.96 38.51 -64.10
CA LYS A 8 24.72 39.97 -63.78
C LYS A 8 23.44 40.29 -62.99
N LYS A 9 23.39 41.24 -62.03
CA LYS A 9 24.32 42.30 -61.55
C LYS A 9 23.76 42.98 -60.28
N SER A 10 24.67 43.59 -59.49
CA SER A 10 24.60 44.98 -58.94
C SER A 10 23.52 45.33 -57.89
N GLY A 11 23.76 46.08 -56.82
CA GLY A 11 24.90 46.90 -56.39
C GLY A 11 24.78 47.22 -54.88
N ARG A 12 25.90 47.32 -54.17
CA ARG A 12 26.61 48.54 -53.77
C ARG A 12 25.91 49.42 -52.70
N ILE A 13 26.50 49.36 -51.50
CA ILE A 13 27.01 50.49 -50.70
C ILE A 13 25.97 51.46 -50.14
N LYS A 14 25.86 51.49 -48.79
CA LYS A 14 25.99 52.72 -47.99
C LYS A 14 26.16 52.41 -46.50
N GLY A 15 27.37 52.66 -45.99
CA GLY A 15 27.77 53.04 -44.62
C GLY A 15 27.25 52.18 -43.46
N LEU A 16 28.06 51.46 -42.68
CA LEU A 16 29.39 51.77 -42.16
C LEU A 16 29.56 53.23 -41.71
N LEU A 17 28.60 53.75 -40.92
CA LEU A 17 28.80 54.98 -40.14
C LEU A 17 27.71 55.20 -39.07
N LEU A 18 27.26 54.12 -38.41
CA LEU A 18 26.44 54.27 -37.20
C LEU A 18 26.63 53.07 -36.25
N ALA A 19 27.88 52.59 -36.17
CA ALA A 19 28.38 51.98 -34.93
C ALA A 19 28.77 53.14 -34.01
N LEU A 20 28.53 52.99 -32.70
CA LEU A 20 28.65 54.01 -31.64
C LEU A 20 27.48 54.99 -31.56
N CYS A 21 26.35 54.58 -30.95
CA CYS A 21 25.66 55.48 -30.01
C CYS A 21 24.52 54.89 -29.18
N LEU A 22 24.21 53.60 -29.21
CA LEU A 22 23.25 53.02 -28.24
C LEU A 22 23.66 51.60 -27.79
N LEU A 23 24.83 51.53 -27.16
CA LEU A 23 25.00 50.67 -25.98
C LEU A 23 24.14 51.27 -24.85
N CYS A 24 23.47 50.43 -24.05
CA CYS A 24 22.76 50.72 -22.79
C CYS A 24 21.23 50.53 -22.74
N VAL A 25 20.65 49.53 -23.41
CA VAL A 25 19.31 49.04 -23.00
C VAL A 25 19.33 47.51 -22.91
N SER A 26 19.70 47.05 -21.72
CA SER A 26 19.12 45.89 -20.99
C SER A 26 18.80 44.64 -21.83
N ALA A 27 19.67 43.64 -21.90
CA ALA A 27 19.94 42.70 -20.80
C ALA A 27 18.66 42.10 -20.18
N LEU A 28 17.81 41.42 -20.97
CA LEU A 28 16.87 40.42 -20.44
C LEU A 28 16.34 39.52 -21.58
N CYS A 29 17.22 38.69 -22.15
CA CYS A 29 16.77 37.63 -23.08
C CYS A 29 17.11 36.28 -22.46
N CYS A 30 16.05 35.67 -21.93
CA CYS A 30 16.02 34.48 -21.09
C CYS A 30 16.79 33.29 -21.68
N CYS A 31 17.86 32.89 -21.01
CA CYS A 31 18.38 31.52 -21.07
C CYS A 31 17.40 30.58 -20.36
N THR A 32 16.43 30.01 -21.08
CA THR A 32 15.64 28.89 -20.56
C THR A 32 16.50 27.63 -20.62
N PHE A 33 17.23 27.36 -19.54
CA PHE A 33 17.79 26.05 -19.27
C PHE A 33 16.65 25.05 -19.06
N SER A 34 16.49 24.11 -19.99
CA SER A 34 15.68 22.91 -19.79
C SER A 34 16.35 22.03 -18.73
N SER A 35 16.10 22.35 -17.45
CA SER A 35 16.38 21.47 -16.33
C SER A 35 15.26 20.45 -16.25
N CYS A 36 15.44 19.33 -16.96
CA CYS A 36 14.70 18.09 -16.68
C CYS A 36 15.13 17.60 -15.30
N LYS A 37 14.55 18.17 -14.24
CA LYS A 37 14.51 17.50 -12.95
C LYS A 37 13.61 16.29 -13.15
N LYS A 38 14.24 15.11 -13.21
CA LYS A 38 13.57 13.83 -13.00
C LYS A 38 12.79 13.98 -11.69
N ALA A 39 11.48 14.12 -11.79
CA ALA A 39 10.59 14.03 -10.66
C ALA A 39 10.74 12.59 -10.16
N GLU A 40 11.61 12.40 -9.18
CA GLU A 40 11.44 11.30 -8.25
C GLU A 40 10.08 11.53 -7.64
N ASN A 41 9.10 10.74 -8.09
CA ASN A 41 7.86 10.55 -7.39
C ASN A 41 8.25 10.17 -5.96
N ALA A 42 8.25 11.15 -5.07
CA ALA A 42 8.16 10.92 -3.65
C ALA A 42 6.89 10.11 -3.49
N SER A 43 7.06 8.79 -3.42
CA SER A 43 5.99 7.85 -3.10
C SER A 43 5.35 8.39 -1.83
N GLU A 44 4.16 8.99 -1.96
CA GLU A 44 3.36 9.40 -0.83
C GLU A 44 3.33 8.22 0.13
N LEU A 45 3.90 8.41 1.32
CA LEU A 45 3.92 7.33 2.31
C LEU A 45 2.46 7.00 2.60
N PRO A 46 2.05 5.72 2.52
CA PRO A 46 0.66 5.34 2.71
C PRO A 46 0.13 5.91 4.02
N GLU A 47 -1.04 6.55 3.94
CA GLU A 47 -1.74 7.11 5.11
C GLU A 47 -1.95 6.03 6.19
N GLY A 48 -1.67 6.38 7.45
CA GLY A 48 -1.90 5.53 8.61
C GLY A 48 -1.12 5.95 9.86
N GLU A 49 -1.64 5.58 11.02
CA GLU A 49 -1.03 5.82 12.33
C GLU A 49 -0.21 4.59 12.76
N PHE A 50 0.92 4.35 12.09
CA PHE A 50 1.76 3.15 12.31
C PHE A 50 2.63 3.20 13.58
N GLY A 51 2.68 4.34 14.26
CA GLY A 51 3.49 4.54 15.47
C GLY A 51 5.00 4.45 15.25
N ASN A 52 5.75 4.55 16.35
CA ASN A 52 7.21 4.42 16.38
C ASN A 52 7.65 3.25 17.25
N HIS A 53 7.28 2.03 16.83
CA HIS A 53 7.61 0.79 17.51
C HIS A 53 8.80 0.07 16.82
N PRO A 54 9.38 -0.97 17.45
CA PRO A 54 10.48 -1.73 16.86
C PRO A 54 10.14 -2.21 15.44
N ARG A 55 11.08 -2.05 14.51
CA ARG A 55 10.89 -2.44 13.12
C ARG A 55 12.20 -2.88 12.47
N SER A 56 12.09 -3.62 11.39
CA SER A 56 13.23 -3.94 10.51
C SER A 56 12.83 -3.75 9.05
N THR A 57 13.81 -3.65 8.16
CA THR A 57 13.57 -3.69 6.72
C THR A 57 12.91 -5.01 6.36
N VAL A 58 11.84 -4.95 5.56
CA VAL A 58 11.13 -6.15 5.10
C VAL A 58 11.85 -6.75 3.88
N PRO A 59 12.13 -8.07 3.86
CA PRO A 59 12.65 -8.75 2.68
C PRO A 59 11.73 -8.57 1.46
N ASP A 60 12.30 -8.38 0.26
CA ASP A 60 11.50 -8.06 -0.95
C ASP A 60 10.43 -9.10 -1.26
N GLU A 61 10.71 -10.37 -0.95
CA GLU A 61 9.76 -11.47 -1.10
C GLU A 61 8.49 -11.29 -0.26
N LEU A 62 8.60 -10.67 0.93
CA LEU A 62 7.49 -10.45 1.85
C LEU A 62 6.73 -9.14 1.58
N VAL A 63 7.33 -8.16 0.91
CA VAL A 63 6.67 -6.86 0.62
C VAL A 63 5.39 -7.02 -0.18
N GLY A 64 4.29 -6.42 0.27
CA GLY A 64 2.98 -6.46 -0.38
C GLY A 64 1.92 -7.21 0.43
N TYR A 65 0.80 -7.55 -0.22
CA TYR A 65 -0.34 -8.18 0.43
C TYR A 65 -0.25 -9.70 0.45
N TRP A 66 -0.74 -10.28 1.54
CA TRP A 66 -0.83 -11.70 1.81
C TRP A 66 -2.19 -12.01 2.42
N ILE A 67 -2.97 -12.92 1.85
CA ILE A 67 -4.32 -13.24 2.33
C ILE A 67 -4.47 -14.73 2.61
N ALA A 68 -4.99 -15.05 3.77
CA ALA A 68 -5.50 -16.35 4.15
C ALA A 68 -7.03 -16.31 4.29
N GLY A 69 -7.69 -17.40 3.91
CA GLY A 69 -9.13 -17.57 4.05
C GLY A 69 -9.92 -17.37 2.75
N VAL A 70 -11.24 -17.51 2.85
CA VAL A 70 -12.16 -17.39 1.72
C VAL A 70 -12.50 -15.92 1.52
N SER A 71 -11.83 -15.27 0.55
CA SER A 71 -12.11 -14.01 -0.18
C SER A 71 -12.78 -12.78 0.49
N SER A 72 -12.97 -12.74 1.81
CA SER A 72 -13.77 -11.70 2.48
C SER A 72 -13.11 -10.33 2.49
N ILE A 73 -11.78 -10.33 2.36
CA ILE A 73 -10.96 -9.13 2.42
C ILE A 73 -11.12 -8.27 1.15
N SER A 74 -11.48 -8.86 0.00
CA SER A 74 -11.74 -8.12 -1.24
C SER A 74 -12.79 -7.01 -1.08
N ASN A 75 -13.82 -7.26 -0.26
CA ASN A 75 -14.92 -6.34 0.01
C ASN A 75 -14.80 -5.63 1.38
N PHE A 76 -13.58 -5.53 1.93
CA PHE A 76 -13.34 -5.03 3.29
C PHE A 76 -13.96 -3.64 3.55
N TRP A 77 -13.82 -2.71 2.61
CA TRP A 77 -14.28 -1.32 2.79
C TRP A 77 -15.80 -1.17 2.64
N GLY A 78 -16.39 -1.83 1.64
CA GLY A 78 -17.81 -1.75 1.30
C GLY A 78 -18.71 -2.73 2.05
N TYR A 79 -18.20 -3.46 3.04
CA TYR A 79 -19.02 -4.41 3.79
C TYR A 79 -20.04 -3.70 4.70
N ASP A 80 -21.29 -4.12 4.58
CA ASP A 80 -22.49 -3.56 5.19
C ASP A 80 -23.16 -4.51 6.21
N GLY A 81 -22.59 -5.70 6.42
CA GLY A 81 -23.16 -6.72 7.32
C GLY A 81 -24.12 -7.69 6.66
N VAL A 82 -24.45 -7.53 5.37
CA VAL A 82 -25.34 -8.46 4.67
C VAL A 82 -24.57 -9.72 4.30
N TYR A 83 -25.21 -10.90 4.39
CA TYR A 83 -24.60 -12.15 3.93
C TYR A 83 -24.44 -12.11 2.40
N LYS A 84 -23.19 -12.13 1.92
CA LYS A 84 -22.84 -12.12 0.49
C LYS A 84 -22.26 -13.46 0.01
N GLY A 85 -22.55 -14.56 0.72
CA GLY A 85 -22.09 -15.92 0.39
C GLY A 85 -20.94 -16.45 1.26
N PRO A 86 -20.50 -17.70 1.02
CA PRO A 86 -19.48 -18.43 1.81
C PRO A 86 -18.08 -17.83 1.70
N ALA A 87 -17.86 -17.02 0.66
CA ALA A 87 -16.70 -16.16 0.43
C ALA A 87 -16.45 -15.10 1.54
N ASN A 88 -17.27 -15.07 2.61
CA ASN A 88 -17.30 -14.03 3.64
C ASN A 88 -17.45 -14.65 5.05
N GLU A 89 -16.66 -15.67 5.37
CA GLU A 89 -16.75 -16.36 6.66
C GLU A 89 -15.54 -16.08 7.56
N ILE A 90 -14.32 -16.41 7.11
CA ILE A 90 -13.09 -16.13 7.86
C ILE A 90 -11.97 -15.77 6.88
N ALA A 91 -11.33 -14.63 7.10
CA ALA A 91 -10.15 -14.21 6.36
C ALA A 91 -9.22 -13.35 7.22
N VAL A 92 -7.92 -13.53 7.04
CA VAL A 92 -6.87 -12.69 7.65
C VAL A 92 -5.87 -12.34 6.57
N GLY A 93 -5.42 -11.09 6.55
CA GLY A 93 -4.43 -10.65 5.59
C GLY A 93 -3.43 -9.68 6.19
N TYR A 94 -2.25 -9.63 5.59
CA TYR A 94 -1.20 -8.70 5.96
C TYR A 94 -0.78 -7.87 4.77
N MET A 95 -0.42 -6.62 5.01
CA MET A 95 0.29 -5.78 4.06
C MET A 95 1.61 -5.37 4.70
N PHE A 96 2.73 -5.81 4.11
CA PHE A 96 4.06 -5.43 4.59
C PHE A 96 4.68 -4.39 3.67
N TYR A 97 5.14 -3.28 4.25
CA TYR A 97 5.86 -2.23 3.54
C TYR A 97 7.36 -2.43 3.70
N LYS A 98 8.14 -1.99 2.71
CA LYS A 98 9.60 -2.18 2.69
C LYS A 98 10.30 -1.60 3.93
N ASP A 99 9.77 -0.49 4.45
CA ASP A 99 10.28 0.27 5.59
C ASP A 99 9.92 -0.30 6.98
N GLY A 100 9.29 -1.48 7.03
CA GLY A 100 8.89 -2.10 8.29
C GLY A 100 7.57 -1.58 8.86
N ARG A 101 6.79 -0.79 8.12
CA ARG A 101 5.37 -0.62 8.42
C ARG A 101 4.59 -1.87 8.05
N ALA A 102 3.46 -2.10 8.70
CA ALA A 102 2.58 -3.19 8.34
C ALA A 102 1.11 -2.93 8.72
N LYS A 103 0.19 -3.58 8.00
CA LYS A 103 -1.23 -3.65 8.34
C LYS A 103 -1.66 -5.11 8.44
N GLU A 104 -2.46 -5.43 9.45
CA GLU A 104 -3.24 -6.67 9.51
C GLU A 104 -4.70 -6.32 9.20
N TYR A 105 -5.32 -7.07 8.31
CA TYR A 105 -6.74 -7.04 8.03
C TYR A 105 -7.34 -8.35 8.49
N PHE A 106 -8.54 -8.28 9.06
CA PHE A 106 -9.24 -9.49 9.43
C PHE A 106 -10.73 -9.34 9.18
N TYR A 107 -11.35 -10.48 8.99
CA TYR A 107 -12.77 -10.66 8.90
C TYR A 107 -13.08 -12.01 9.56
N TYR A 108 -13.85 -12.00 10.63
CA TYR A 108 -14.27 -13.18 11.37
C TYR A 108 -15.78 -13.24 11.42
N THR A 109 -16.32 -14.42 11.20
CA THR A 109 -17.74 -14.70 11.39
C THR A 109 -17.92 -15.91 12.29
N SER A 110 -18.88 -15.80 13.20
CA SER A 110 -19.45 -16.92 13.94
C SER A 110 -20.95 -16.93 13.70
N THR A 111 -21.51 -18.12 13.41
CA THR A 111 -22.95 -18.30 13.28
C THR A 111 -23.39 -19.34 14.29
N SER A 112 -24.40 -19.03 15.08
CA SER A 112 -24.99 -19.95 16.06
C SER A 112 -26.52 -19.80 16.02
N THR A 113 -27.20 -20.89 15.67
CA THR A 113 -28.67 -20.94 15.54
C THR A 113 -29.22 -19.82 14.65
N TYR A 114 -29.79 -18.76 15.22
CA TYR A 114 -30.37 -17.60 14.53
C TYR A 114 -29.52 -16.33 14.65
N CYS A 115 -28.34 -16.43 15.26
CA CYS A 115 -27.40 -15.35 15.46
C CYS A 115 -26.23 -15.48 14.49
N ARG A 116 -25.87 -14.37 13.86
CA ARG A 116 -24.63 -14.22 13.10
C ARG A 116 -23.86 -13.03 13.65
N THR A 117 -22.65 -13.29 14.14
CA THR A 117 -21.74 -12.26 14.63
C THR A 117 -20.57 -12.17 13.68
N GLN A 118 -20.33 -10.98 13.16
CA GLN A 118 -19.25 -10.71 12.22
C GLN A 118 -18.43 -9.56 12.75
N VAL A 119 -17.11 -9.68 12.69
CA VAL A 119 -16.20 -8.63 13.06
C VAL A 119 -15.17 -8.50 11.96
N LEU A 120 -15.03 -7.31 11.42
CA LEU A 120 -13.95 -6.99 10.50
C LEU A 120 -13.27 -5.71 10.91
N GLY A 121 -11.99 -5.64 10.66
CA GLY A 121 -11.19 -4.51 11.04
C GLY A 121 -9.78 -4.62 10.53
N TYR A 122 -9.01 -3.60 10.83
CA TYR A 122 -7.59 -3.60 10.55
C TYR A 122 -6.84 -3.06 11.76
N LYS A 123 -5.62 -3.56 11.92
CA LYS A 123 -4.62 -2.99 12.82
C LYS A 123 -3.44 -2.53 11.99
N GLU A 124 -2.84 -1.42 12.35
CA GLU A 124 -1.65 -0.90 11.68
C GLU A 124 -0.57 -0.57 12.70
N GLY A 125 0.68 -0.72 12.26
CA GLY A 125 1.82 -0.66 13.16
C GLY A 125 3.14 -0.91 12.46
N THR A 126 4.10 -1.44 13.20
CA THR A 126 5.39 -1.85 12.63
C THR A 126 5.59 -3.34 12.70
N VAL A 127 6.52 -3.84 11.89
CA VAL A 127 6.93 -5.23 11.86
C VAL A 127 8.44 -5.34 12.03
N LYS A 128 8.86 -6.29 12.87
CA LYS A 128 10.25 -6.75 12.97
C LYS A 128 10.31 -8.18 12.43
N ILE A 129 11.11 -8.38 11.41
CA ILE A 129 11.31 -9.66 10.73
C ILE A 129 12.74 -10.10 10.94
N ASP A 130 12.89 -11.32 11.45
CA ASP A 130 14.16 -12.02 11.54
C ASP A 130 14.08 -13.25 10.63
N PRO A 131 14.63 -13.18 9.41
CA PRO A 131 14.61 -14.29 8.46
C PRO A 131 15.42 -15.50 8.94
N ALA A 132 16.52 -15.27 9.69
CA ALA A 132 17.37 -16.36 10.18
C ALA A 132 16.63 -17.19 11.23
N ASN A 133 15.91 -16.54 12.13
CA ASN A 133 15.10 -17.18 13.16
C ASN A 133 13.64 -17.40 12.75
N LYS A 134 13.30 -17.16 11.48
CA LYS A 134 11.93 -17.28 10.92
C LYS A 134 10.86 -16.69 11.83
N THR A 135 11.13 -15.51 12.36
CA THR A 135 10.24 -14.83 13.31
C THR A 135 9.76 -13.52 12.72
N LEU A 136 8.45 -13.27 12.83
CA LEU A 136 7.80 -12.03 12.46
C LEU A 136 7.02 -11.52 13.67
N GLU A 137 7.37 -10.34 14.16
CA GLU A 137 6.69 -9.69 15.27
C GLU A 137 5.99 -8.42 14.80
N MET A 138 4.68 -8.30 15.06
CA MET A 138 3.90 -7.10 14.77
C MET A 138 3.64 -6.31 16.05
N PHE A 139 3.84 -5.00 15.94
CA PHE A 139 3.67 -4.03 17.00
C PHE A 139 2.59 -3.03 16.59
N TYR A 140 1.34 -3.33 16.92
CA TYR A 140 0.20 -2.51 16.50
C TYR A 140 0.14 -1.20 17.29
N ALA A 141 0.04 -0.08 16.57
CA ALA A 141 -0.05 1.26 17.11
C ALA A 141 -1.47 1.82 17.09
N SER A 142 -2.28 1.40 16.12
CA SER A 142 -3.64 1.88 15.94
C SER A 142 -4.45 0.90 15.08
N GLY A 143 -5.69 1.27 14.80
CA GLY A 143 -6.59 0.53 13.92
C GLY A 143 -8.04 0.74 14.31
N ASN A 144 -8.92 0.14 13.53
CA ASN A 144 -10.35 0.21 13.76
C ASN A 144 -11.01 -1.13 13.41
N TYR A 145 -12.15 -1.40 14.03
CA TYR A 145 -12.99 -2.54 13.70
C TYR A 145 -14.47 -2.17 13.75
N ARG A 146 -15.28 -2.98 13.07
CA ARG A 146 -16.74 -2.90 13.03
C ARG A 146 -17.31 -4.25 13.39
N GLY A 147 -18.38 -4.23 14.17
CA GLY A 147 -19.12 -5.43 14.56
C GLY A 147 -20.52 -5.43 13.93
N PHE A 148 -20.89 -6.54 13.32
CA PHE A 148 -22.21 -6.78 12.75
C PHE A 148 -22.78 -8.00 13.48
N ASN A 149 -23.53 -7.76 14.54
CA ASN A 149 -24.16 -8.81 15.32
C ASN A 149 -25.66 -8.80 15.03
N SER A 150 -26.14 -9.75 14.25
CA SER A 150 -27.57 -9.91 13.96
C SER A 150 -28.11 -11.13 14.70
N CYS A 151 -29.03 -10.92 15.62
CA CYS A 151 -29.78 -11.96 16.33
C CYS A 151 -31.27 -11.62 16.21
N GLY A 152 -32.04 -12.38 15.43
CA GLY A 152 -33.46 -12.09 15.19
C GLY A 152 -33.68 -11.08 14.06
N SER A 153 -34.77 -10.31 14.13
CA SER A 153 -35.27 -9.49 13.01
C SER A 153 -34.76 -8.04 12.96
N SER A 154 -33.97 -7.59 13.94
CA SER A 154 -33.48 -6.21 13.99
C SER A 154 -32.02 -6.13 14.44
N ASN A 155 -31.34 -5.07 13.97
CA ASN A 155 -29.96 -4.81 14.31
C ASN A 155 -29.88 -4.17 15.72
N PRO A 156 -29.00 -4.65 16.61
CA PRO A 156 -28.78 -4.06 17.91
C PRO A 156 -28.08 -2.69 17.80
N PRO A 157 -28.13 -1.86 18.86
CA PRO A 157 -27.31 -0.65 18.94
C PRO A 157 -25.83 -0.94 18.68
N GLY A 158 -25.15 -0.07 17.91
CA GLY A 158 -23.75 -0.27 17.56
C GLY A 158 -23.49 -1.14 16.33
N PHE A 159 -24.53 -1.60 15.62
CA PHE A 159 -24.38 -2.41 14.42
C PHE A 159 -23.64 -1.66 13.31
N GLY A 160 -22.49 -2.18 12.89
CA GLY A 160 -21.64 -1.59 11.85
C GLY A 160 -20.88 -0.34 12.27
N GLU A 161 -21.05 0.13 13.51
CA GLU A 161 -20.33 1.30 14.01
C GLU A 161 -18.82 1.02 14.08
N THR A 162 -18.04 2.02 13.68
CA THR A 162 -16.57 1.94 13.71
C THR A 162 -16.08 2.22 15.12
N LYS A 163 -15.32 1.26 15.67
CA LYS A 163 -14.68 1.36 16.98
C LYS A 163 -13.18 1.44 16.80
N LYS A 164 -12.55 2.41 17.47
CA LYS A 164 -11.10 2.49 17.59
C LYS A 164 -10.62 1.43 18.57
N TYR A 165 -9.43 0.88 18.34
CA TYR A 165 -8.76 0.09 19.36
C TYR A 165 -8.37 0.94 20.56
N THR A 166 -8.48 0.36 21.75
CA THR A 166 -8.00 0.95 22.99
C THR A 166 -6.51 0.64 23.20
N ALA A 167 -5.84 1.40 24.06
CA ALA A 167 -4.44 1.15 24.40
C ALA A 167 -4.20 -0.26 25.00
N ALA A 168 -5.20 -0.87 25.64
CA ALA A 168 -5.13 -2.22 26.19
C ALA A 168 -5.09 -3.31 25.09
N GLU A 169 -5.54 -2.99 23.88
CA GLU A 169 -5.63 -3.90 22.73
C GLU A 169 -4.44 -3.77 21.77
N LEU A 170 -3.54 -2.81 22.03
CA LEU A 170 -2.41 -2.42 21.19
C LEU A 170 -1.07 -2.64 21.91
N TYR A 171 0.04 -2.44 21.21
CA TYR A 171 1.37 -2.48 21.81
C TYR A 171 1.52 -1.34 22.84
N PRO A 172 2.13 -1.56 24.02
CA PRO A 172 2.91 -2.74 24.44
C PRO A 172 2.11 -3.90 25.03
N ASN A 173 0.81 -3.73 25.29
CA ASN A 173 -0.02 -4.73 25.97
C ASN A 173 -0.30 -5.97 25.12
N LYS A 174 -0.37 -5.79 23.80
CA LYS A 174 -0.56 -6.86 22.83
C LYS A 174 0.48 -6.76 21.72
N LYS A 175 1.01 -7.92 21.33
CA LYS A 175 1.81 -8.09 20.11
C LYS A 175 1.42 -9.40 19.44
N MET A 176 1.63 -9.49 18.14
CA MET A 176 1.48 -10.74 17.40
C MET A 176 2.85 -11.27 17.02
N VAL A 177 3.03 -12.58 17.11
CA VAL A 177 4.27 -13.26 16.73
C VAL A 177 3.92 -14.43 15.83
N LEU A 178 4.51 -14.45 14.62
CA LEU A 178 4.50 -15.61 13.74
C LEU A 178 5.89 -16.23 13.78
N LYS A 179 5.95 -17.55 13.99
CA LYS A 179 7.20 -18.32 14.06
C LYS A 179 7.23 -19.38 12.97
N ASP A 180 8.44 -19.81 12.63
CA ASP A 180 8.70 -20.92 11.72
C ASP A 180 8.03 -20.75 10.35
N TRP A 181 7.84 -19.49 9.94
CA TRP A 181 7.20 -19.19 8.66
C TRP A 181 8.11 -19.59 7.49
N THR A 182 7.50 -19.97 6.37
CA THR A 182 8.21 -20.27 5.12
C THR A 182 7.50 -19.68 3.93
N ILE A 183 8.24 -19.37 2.87
CA ILE A 183 7.67 -18.98 1.58
C ILE A 183 7.82 -20.16 0.63
N LYS A 184 6.72 -20.54 -0.02
CA LYS A 184 6.66 -21.60 -1.02
C LYS A 184 6.00 -21.09 -2.29
N GLU A 185 6.19 -21.82 -3.37
CA GLU A 185 5.41 -21.66 -4.59
C GLU A 185 4.43 -22.82 -4.71
N ASN A 186 3.16 -22.51 -4.97
CA ASN A 186 2.11 -23.51 -5.17
C ASN A 186 1.24 -23.06 -6.35
N ASN A 187 1.19 -23.86 -7.42
CA ASN A 187 0.46 -23.56 -8.65
C ASN A 187 0.77 -22.16 -9.22
N GLY A 188 2.06 -21.79 -9.24
CA GLY A 188 2.53 -20.49 -9.74
C GLY A 188 2.22 -19.30 -8.82
N LYS A 189 1.71 -19.54 -7.60
CA LYS A 189 1.44 -18.50 -6.60
C LYS A 189 2.42 -18.60 -5.44
N LYS A 190 2.94 -17.46 -4.99
CA LYS A 190 3.71 -17.39 -3.74
C LYS A 190 2.77 -17.55 -2.55
N VAL A 191 3.15 -18.43 -1.63
CA VAL A 191 2.41 -18.78 -0.42
C VAL A 191 3.33 -18.61 0.78
N LEU A 192 2.92 -17.78 1.74
CA LEU A 192 3.51 -17.70 3.06
C LEU A 192 2.79 -18.73 3.94
N GLU A 193 3.52 -19.76 4.38
CA GLU A 193 3.04 -20.79 5.29
C GLU A 193 3.47 -20.48 6.72
N VAL A 194 2.52 -20.48 7.65
CA VAL A 194 2.74 -20.23 9.08
C VAL A 194 2.15 -21.38 9.88
N PRO A 195 2.95 -22.15 10.63
CA PRO A 195 2.44 -23.21 11.50
C PRO A 195 1.52 -22.65 12.61
N LEU A 196 0.39 -23.31 12.85
CA LEU A 196 -0.56 -22.97 13.93
C LEU A 196 -0.44 -23.89 15.15
N GLY A 197 0.36 -24.96 15.05
CA GLY A 197 0.43 -26.04 16.04
C GLY A 197 -0.39 -27.26 15.63
N GLY A 198 -0.13 -28.42 16.24
CA GLY A 198 -0.89 -29.66 15.93
C GLY A 198 -0.71 -30.19 14.51
N GLY A 199 0.30 -29.72 13.76
CA GLY A 199 0.50 -30.05 12.35
C GLY A 199 -0.29 -29.16 11.38
N GLU A 200 -1.11 -28.24 11.88
CA GLU A 200 -1.87 -27.30 11.05
C GLU A 200 -1.00 -26.14 10.56
N VAL A 201 -1.29 -25.67 9.35
CA VAL A 201 -0.57 -24.57 8.69
C VAL A 201 -1.57 -23.59 8.12
N GLN A 202 -1.42 -22.32 8.50
CA GLN A 202 -2.09 -21.21 7.85
C GLN A 202 -1.34 -20.84 6.58
N ARG A 203 -2.06 -20.81 5.44
CA ARG A 203 -1.49 -20.43 4.15
C ARG A 203 -2.02 -19.07 3.74
N TYR A 204 -1.11 -18.11 3.57
CA TYR A 204 -1.39 -16.80 3.02
C TYR A 204 -0.90 -16.74 1.58
N VAL A 205 -1.79 -16.50 0.64
CA VAL A 205 -1.46 -16.35 -0.77
C VAL A 205 -1.14 -14.89 -1.05
N LYS A 206 -0.11 -14.63 -1.85
CA LYS A 206 0.22 -13.28 -2.30
C LYS A 206 -0.98 -12.68 -3.03
N SER A 207 -1.34 -11.45 -2.69
CA SER A 207 -2.52 -10.77 -3.21
C SER A 207 -2.21 -9.33 -3.63
N THR A 208 -3.18 -8.71 -4.29
CA THR A 208 -3.26 -7.27 -4.51
C THR A 208 -4.42 -6.67 -3.69
N GLU A 209 -4.95 -7.37 -2.69
CA GLU A 209 -6.10 -6.92 -1.89
C GLU A 209 -5.79 -6.96 -0.38
N PRO A 210 -6.49 -6.16 0.44
CA PRO A 210 -7.48 -5.16 0.06
C PRO A 210 -6.80 -3.87 -0.39
N GLN A 211 -7.18 -3.33 -1.54
CA GLN A 211 -6.84 -1.95 -1.91
C GLN A 211 -7.75 -1.01 -1.14
N LYS A 212 -7.23 0.14 -0.70
CA LYS A 212 -8.03 1.23 -0.11
C LYS A 212 -8.36 2.24 -1.18
#